data_AF-A0A382CBN0-F1
#
_entry.id   AF-A0A382CBN0-F1
#
_cell.length_a   1.000
_cell.length_b   1.000
_cell.length_c   1.000
_cell.angle_alpha   90.00
_cell.angle_beta   90.00
_cell.angle_gamma   90.00
#
_symmetry.space_group_name_H-M   'P 1'
#
loop_
_entity.id
_entity.type
_entity.pdbx_description
1 polymer ?
#
loop_
_entity_poly.entity_id
_entity_poly.type
_entity_poly.pdbx_seq_one_letter_code
_entity_poly.pdbx_strand_id
1 'polypeptide(L)'
;MVDYSTFCTRPWNELHIEEDGRITPCCVMPSSLGFYPPKGIQNYLNSIELKNLKKDLKNGIKSEFCNTCWMHEKLGVPSHRKSTLGKQEKLDKIKAVHLRSTNICNFKCRICVPETSSAWMA
;
A
#
# COMPACT_ATOMS: atom_id res chain seq x y z
N MET A 1 14.62 -10.67 15.36
CA MET A 1 15.43 -10.07 14.27
C MET A 1 14.50 -9.76 13.10
N VAL A 2 14.81 -8.75 12.28
CA VAL A 2 14.03 -8.39 11.08
C VAL A 2 14.72 -8.98 9.86
N ASP A 3 13.97 -9.69 9.02
CA ASP A 3 14.47 -10.19 7.74
C ASP A 3 14.34 -9.12 6.64
N TYR A 4 15.48 -8.59 6.20
CA TYR A 4 15.55 -7.54 5.17
C TYR A 4 15.23 -8.03 3.76
N SER A 5 15.16 -9.34 3.51
CA SER A 5 14.81 -9.88 2.19
C SER A 5 13.39 -9.46 1.78
N THR A 6 12.45 -9.41 2.73
CA THR A 6 11.05 -9.02 2.52
C THR A 6 10.67 -7.69 3.14
N PHE A 7 11.50 -7.14 4.04
CA PHE A 7 11.14 -5.94 4.79
C PHE A 7 10.76 -4.73 3.90
N CYS A 8 9.85 -3.90 4.41
CA CYS A 8 9.40 -2.64 3.81
C CYS A 8 8.98 -1.67 4.91
N THR A 9 9.29 -0.38 4.83
CA THR A 9 8.89 0.59 5.87
C THR A 9 7.45 1.09 5.74
N ARG A 10 6.86 1.02 4.54
CA ARG A 10 5.57 1.66 4.21
C ARG A 10 4.40 1.26 5.10
N PRO A 11 4.20 -0.03 5.48
CA PRO A 11 3.12 -0.39 6.40
C PRO A 11 3.19 0.28 7.78
N TRP A 12 4.34 0.85 8.14
CA TRP A 12 4.54 1.59 9.40
C TRP A 12 4.41 3.10 9.23
N ASN A 13 4.69 3.62 8.04
CA ASN A 13 4.90 5.04 7.83
C ASN A 13 3.94 5.68 6.83
N GLU A 14 3.15 4.91 6.10
CA GLU A 14 2.27 5.43 5.08
C GLU A 14 0.86 4.88 5.22
N LEU A 15 -0.11 5.67 4.75
CA LEU A 15 -1.44 5.19 4.40
C LEU A 15 -1.86 5.76 3.05
N HIS A 16 -2.64 4.98 2.33
CA HIS A 16 -3.28 5.34 1.09
C HIS A 16 -4.78 5.06 1.22
N ILE A 17 -5.57 6.12 1.12
CA ILE A 17 -7.04 6.10 1.24
C ILE A 17 -7.61 6.16 -0.17
N GLU A 18 -8.38 5.14 -0.52
CA GLU A 18 -9.09 5.01 -1.79
C GLU A 18 -10.41 5.80 -1.76
N GLU A 19 -10.99 6.02 -2.94
CA GLU A 19 -12.21 6.82 -3.13
C GLU A 19 -13.44 6.24 -2.40
N ASP A 20 -13.45 4.93 -2.17
CA ASP A 20 -14.52 4.19 -1.50
C ASP A 20 -14.27 4.00 -0.01
N GLY A 21 -13.22 4.64 0.52
CA GLY A 21 -12.86 4.60 1.93
C GLY A 21 -12.00 3.41 2.34
N ARG A 22 -11.62 2.52 1.41
CA ARG A 22 -10.60 1.49 1.70
C ARG A 22 -9.27 2.15 2.04
N ILE A 23 -8.50 1.50 2.91
CA ILE A 23 -7.17 1.96 3.31
C ILE A 23 -6.14 0.87 3.03
N THR A 24 -5.04 1.26 2.40
CA THR A 24 -3.87 0.43 2.12
C THR A 24 -2.61 1.06 2.70
N PRO A 25 -1.57 0.27 3.01
CA PRO A 25 -0.28 0.78 3.47
C PRO A 25 0.59 1.38 2.36
N CYS A 26 0.22 1.25 1.08
CA CYS A 26 1.08 1.60 -0.05
C CYS A 26 0.26 1.77 -1.33
N CYS A 27 0.59 2.78 -2.16
CA CYS A 27 -0.15 3.08 -3.39
C CYS A 27 -0.02 2.04 -4.51
N VAL A 28 1.00 1.18 -4.49
CA VAL A 28 1.18 0.09 -5.47
C VAL A 28 0.55 -1.24 -5.05
N MET A 29 -0.06 -1.26 -3.86
CA MET A 29 -0.84 -2.42 -3.43
C MET A 29 -2.10 -2.50 -4.30
N PRO A 30 -2.46 -3.69 -4.81
CA PRO A 30 -3.69 -3.84 -5.58
C PRO A 30 -4.89 -3.38 -4.75
N SER A 31 -5.69 -2.45 -5.30
CA SER A 31 -6.85 -1.90 -4.57
C SER A 31 -7.89 -2.99 -4.24
N SER A 32 -7.95 -4.08 -5.01
CA SER A 32 -8.78 -5.27 -4.71
C SER A 32 -8.46 -5.91 -3.35
N LEU A 33 -7.25 -5.73 -2.84
CA LEU A 33 -6.81 -6.25 -1.55
C LEU A 33 -6.87 -5.20 -0.43
N GLY A 34 -7.43 -4.01 -0.70
CA GLY A 34 -7.53 -2.92 0.27
C GLY A 34 -8.37 -3.27 1.50
N PHE A 35 -7.99 -2.74 2.66
CA PHE A 35 -8.69 -3.03 3.90
C PHE A 35 -9.90 -2.11 4.04
N TYR A 36 -11.04 -2.63 4.47
CA TYR A 36 -12.24 -1.85 4.75
C TYR A 36 -12.40 -1.66 6.27
N PRO A 37 -11.66 -0.73 6.90
CA PRO A 37 -11.74 -0.53 8.34
C PRO A 37 -13.11 0.07 8.68
N PRO A 38 -13.94 -0.61 9.50
CA PRO A 38 -15.12 0.06 10.05
C PRO A 38 -14.65 1.27 10.85
N LYS A 39 -15.25 2.45 10.67
CA LYS A 39 -15.01 3.63 11.51
C LYS A 39 -13.59 4.25 11.46
N GLY A 40 -12.92 4.23 10.30
CA GLY A 40 -11.80 5.16 9.98
C GLY A 40 -10.38 4.70 10.34
N ILE A 41 -9.41 5.63 10.26
CA ILE A 41 -7.96 5.36 10.30
C ILE A 41 -7.52 4.60 11.57
N GLN A 42 -8.09 4.92 12.73
CA GLN A 42 -7.70 4.26 13.99
C GLN A 42 -7.97 2.76 13.98
N ASN A 43 -9.06 2.32 13.35
CA ASN A 43 -9.37 0.90 13.25
C ASN A 43 -8.50 0.22 12.21
N TYR A 44 -8.11 0.91 11.14
CA TYR A 44 -7.08 0.43 10.22
C TYR A 44 -5.73 0.22 10.93
N LEU A 45 -5.28 1.18 11.72
CA LEU A 45 -4.00 1.08 12.44
C LEU A 45 -3.98 -0.11 13.42
N ASN A 46 -5.16 -0.50 13.92
CA ASN A 46 -5.36 -1.63 14.84
C ASN A 46 -5.83 -2.93 14.17
N SER A 47 -6.00 -2.92 12.84
CA SER A 47 -6.55 -4.02 12.06
C SER A 47 -5.68 -5.27 12.11
N ILE A 48 -6.31 -6.45 11.98
CA ILE A 48 -5.61 -7.73 11.99
C ILE A 48 -4.79 -7.90 10.71
N GLU A 49 -5.31 -7.38 9.60
CA GLU A 49 -4.71 -7.39 8.27
C GLU A 49 -3.38 -6.62 8.27
N LEU A 50 -3.36 -5.39 8.80
CA LEU A 50 -2.14 -4.61 8.91
C LEU A 50 -1.13 -5.25 9.88
N LYS A 51 -1.60 -5.82 10.98
CA LYS A 51 -0.74 -6.55 11.94
C LYS A 51 -0.10 -7.78 11.31
N ASN A 52 -0.86 -8.55 10.54
CA ASN A 52 -0.37 -9.74 9.84
C ASN A 52 0.64 -9.36 8.75
N LEU A 53 0.35 -8.35 7.93
CA LEU A 53 1.29 -7.85 6.93
C LEU A 53 2.62 -7.40 7.58
N LYS A 54 2.55 -6.65 8.67
CA LYS A 54 3.75 -6.22 9.42
C LYS A 54 4.55 -7.39 9.96
N LYS A 55 3.88 -8.44 10.42
CA LYS A 55 4.51 -9.67 10.92
C LYS A 55 5.18 -10.44 9.78
N ASP A 56 4.49 -10.65 8.67
CA ASP A 56 4.98 -11.39 7.51
C ASP A 56 6.26 -10.75 6.96
N LEU A 57 6.23 -9.43 6.73
CA LEU A 57 7.38 -8.70 6.18
C LEU A 57 8.59 -8.68 7.12
N LYS A 58 8.37 -8.76 8.44
CA LYS A 58 9.45 -8.88 9.43
C LYS A 58 10.08 -10.27 9.47
N ASN A 59 9.33 -11.30 9.11
CA ASN A 59 9.70 -12.70 9.25
C ASN A 59 10.16 -13.36 7.94
N GLY A 60 10.44 -12.58 6.89
CA GLY A 60 10.91 -13.14 5.61
C GLY A 60 9.78 -13.66 4.72
N ILE A 61 8.52 -13.40 5.05
CA ILE A 61 7.37 -13.93 4.33
C ILE A 61 6.92 -12.95 3.25
N LYS A 62 6.86 -13.43 2.01
CA LYS A 62 6.34 -12.67 0.86
C LYS A 62 4.81 -12.64 0.90
N SER A 63 4.27 -11.63 1.55
CA SER A 63 2.82 -11.38 1.60
C SER A 63 2.24 -11.08 0.21
N GLU A 64 1.04 -11.58 -0.07
CA GLU A 64 0.31 -11.35 -1.32
C GLU A 64 0.00 -9.86 -1.58
N PHE A 65 -0.15 -9.07 -0.50
CA PHE A 65 -0.36 -7.62 -0.56
C PHE A 65 0.80 -6.88 -1.25
N CYS A 66 1.96 -7.52 -1.36
CA CYS A 66 3.17 -6.96 -1.96
C CYS A 66 3.52 -7.59 -3.32
N ASN A 67 2.60 -8.35 -3.94
CA ASN A 67 2.84 -9.06 -5.21
C ASN A 67 3.38 -8.17 -6.33
N THR A 68 2.90 -6.94 -6.47
CA THR A 68 3.43 -5.96 -7.44
C THR A 68 4.94 -5.75 -7.27
N CYS A 69 5.41 -5.60 -6.02
CA CYS A 69 6.83 -5.43 -5.72
C CYS A 69 7.63 -6.72 -5.97
N TRP A 70 7.08 -7.89 -5.62
CA TRP A 70 7.73 -9.17 -5.87
C TRP A 70 7.90 -9.44 -7.36
N MET A 71 6.88 -9.11 -8.15
CA MET A 71 6.92 -9.21 -9.60
C MET A 71 7.98 -8.29 -10.19
N HIS A 72 8.00 -7.00 -9.80
CA HIS A 72 9.02 -6.06 -10.28
C HIS A 72 10.43 -6.57 -10.00
N GLU A 73 10.69 -7.05 -8.78
CA GLU A 73 12.01 -7.57 -8.41
C GLU A 73 12.39 -8.84 -9.17
N LYS A 74 11.44 -9.73 -9.42
CA LYS A 74 11.67 -10.93 -10.25
C LYS A 74 12.07 -10.55 -11.68
N LEU A 75 11.55 -9.44 -12.19
CA LEU A 75 11.86 -8.90 -13.51
C LEU A 75 13.10 -7.98 -13.52
N GLY A 76 13.80 -7.83 -12.39
CA GLY A 76 14.96 -6.94 -12.28
C GLY A 76 14.61 -5.44 -12.22
N VAL A 77 13.33 -5.10 -12.07
CA VAL A 77 12.84 -3.72 -11.96
C VAL A 77 12.88 -3.27 -10.50
N PRO A 78 13.32 -2.04 -10.19
CA PRO A 78 13.25 -1.49 -8.84
C PRO A 78 11.83 -1.48 -8.28
N SER A 79 11.63 -2.11 -7.13
CA SER A 79 10.33 -2.12 -6.46
C SER A 79 10.11 -0.89 -5.58
N HIS A 80 8.85 -0.55 -5.40
CA HIS A 80 8.47 0.58 -4.55
C HIS A 80 8.86 0.37 -3.09
N ARG A 81 8.89 -0.88 -2.61
CA ARG A 81 9.33 -1.18 -1.24
C ARG A 81 10.82 -0.91 -0.99
N LYS A 82 11.67 -0.97 -2.03
CA LYS A 82 13.12 -0.74 -1.93
C LYS A 82 13.51 0.73 -1.95
N SER A 83 12.60 1.64 -2.32
CA SER A 83 12.90 3.08 -2.37
C SER A 83 13.17 3.71 -1.00
N THR A 84 12.74 3.07 0.08
CA THR A 84 12.92 3.55 1.46
C THR A 84 13.89 2.71 2.29
N LEU A 85 14.29 1.53 1.77
CA LEU A 85 15.25 0.61 2.40
C LEU A 85 16.66 1.26 2.39
N GLY A 86 17.02 1.94 3.47
CA GLY A 86 18.30 2.65 3.61
C GLY A 86 18.18 3.96 4.39
N LYS A 87 16.97 4.51 4.49
CA LYS A 87 16.70 5.60 5.44
C LYS A 87 16.48 4.96 6.80
N GLN A 88 17.14 5.46 7.85
CA GLN A 88 16.84 5.11 9.25
C GLN A 88 15.45 5.65 9.60
N GLU A 89 14.41 5.03 9.04
CA GLU A 89 13.04 5.44 9.27
C GLU A 89 12.56 4.87 10.60
N LYS A 90 12.22 5.77 11.53
CA LYS A 90 11.47 5.37 12.71
C LYS A 90 10.11 4.81 12.28
N LEU A 91 9.80 3.59 12.72
CA LEU A 91 8.60 2.81 12.35
C LEU A 91 7.40 3.08 13.28
N ASP A 92 7.40 4.22 13.98
CA ASP A 92 6.49 4.54 15.07
C ASP A 92 5.39 5.53 14.67
N LYS A 93 5.51 6.19 13.51
CA LYS A 93 4.59 7.25 13.08
C LYS A 93 4.31 7.20 11.59
N ILE A 94 3.06 7.49 11.26
CA ILE A 94 2.65 7.82 9.89
C ILE A 94 3.31 9.15 9.48
N LYS A 95 3.97 9.14 8.33
CA LYS A 95 4.67 10.28 7.73
C LYS A 95 4.01 10.78 6.45
N ALA A 96 3.35 9.91 5.70
CA ALA A 96 2.70 10.27 4.45
C ALA A 96 1.28 9.69 4.38
N VAL A 97 0.36 10.53 3.88
CA VAL A 97 -1.02 10.16 3.59
C VAL A 97 -1.26 10.45 2.13
N HIS A 98 -1.61 9.42 1.37
CA HIS A 98 -2.05 9.54 0.00
C HIS A 98 -3.57 9.41 0.00
N LEU A 99 -4.28 10.39 -0.55
CA LEU A 99 -5.74 10.40 -0.61
C LEU A 99 -6.18 10.43 -2.07
N ARG A 100 -6.96 9.44 -2.46
CA ARG A 100 -7.73 9.48 -3.71
C ARG A 100 -9.14 9.94 -3.38
N SER A 101 -9.42 11.21 -3.66
CA SER A 101 -10.68 11.85 -3.30
C SER A 101 -11.82 11.61 -4.30
N THR A 102 -11.53 11.17 -5.52
CA THR A 102 -12.52 10.90 -6.57
C THR A 102 -11.99 9.87 -7.57
N ASN A 103 -12.91 9.11 -8.16
CA ASN A 103 -12.70 8.23 -9.31
C ASN A 103 -13.31 8.79 -10.61
N ILE A 104 -13.79 10.04 -10.60
CA ILE A 104 -14.31 10.70 -11.80
C ILE A 104 -13.12 11.05 -12.69
N CYS A 105 -12.94 10.30 -13.78
CA CYS A 105 -11.95 10.63 -14.79
C CYS A 105 -12.56 11.58 -15.82
N ASN A 106 -11.94 12.76 -16.00
CA ASN A 106 -12.32 13.71 -17.03
C ASN A 106 -11.26 13.85 -18.15
N PHE A 107 -10.44 12.81 -18.37
CA PHE A 107 -9.31 12.75 -19.32
C PHE A 107 -8.26 13.87 -19.21
N LYS A 108 -8.40 14.81 -18.26
CA LYS A 108 -7.40 15.84 -17.95
C LYS A 108 -6.31 15.30 -17.01
N CYS A 109 -6.55 14.18 -16.32
CA CYS A 109 -5.63 13.57 -15.37
C CYS A 109 -4.86 12.39 -15.99
N ARG A 110 -3.52 12.38 -15.88
CA ARG A 110 -2.62 11.27 -16.29
C ARG A 110 -2.68 10.02 -15.37
N ILE A 111 -3.65 9.96 -14.46
CA ILE A 111 -3.75 8.96 -13.38
C ILE A 111 -4.97 8.05 -13.57
N CYS A 112 -5.81 8.31 -14.60
CA CYS A 112 -6.95 7.45 -14.87
C CYS A 112 -6.48 6.07 -15.35
N VAL A 113 -6.73 5.04 -14.55
CA VAL A 113 -6.62 3.64 -14.94
C VAL A 113 -8.00 2.98 -14.85
N PRO A 114 -8.28 1.90 -15.61
CA PRO A 114 -9.60 1.30 -15.68
C PRO A 114 -10.19 0.92 -14.32
N GLU A 115 -9.36 0.46 -13.39
CA GLU A 115 -9.77 -0.03 -12.07
C GLU A 115 -10.22 1.08 -11.11
N THR A 116 -9.91 2.34 -11.44
CA THR A 116 -10.10 3.50 -10.55
C THR A 116 -10.85 4.62 -11.25
N SER A 117 -11.54 4.30 -12.35
CA SER A 117 -12.32 5.24 -13.14
C SER A 117 -13.75 4.78 -13.38
N SER A 118 -14.71 5.57 -12.89
CA SER A 118 -16.13 5.35 -13.16
C SER A 118 -16.55 5.59 -14.61
N ALA A 119 -15.74 6.31 -15.39
CA ALA A 119 -16.02 6.61 -16.80
C ALA A 119 -15.57 5.51 -17.77
N TRP A 120 -14.67 4.60 -17.34
CA TRP A 120 -14.15 3.52 -18.18
C TRP A 120 -14.93 2.20 -18.04
N MET A 121 -15.67 2.01 -16.95
CA MET A 121 -16.54 0.84 -16.71
C MET A 121 -18.00 1.04 -17.17
N ALA A 122 -18.30 2.15 -17.84
CA ALA A 122 -19.64 2.47 -18.34
C ALA A 122 -19.91 1.88 -19.73
#